data_AF-A0A970VRT2-F1
#
_entry.id   AF-A0A970VRT2-F1
#
_cell.length_a   1.000
_cell.length_b   1.000
_cell.length_c   1.000
_cell.angle_alpha   90.00
_cell.angle_beta   90.00
_cell.angle_gamma   90.00
#
_symmetry.space_group_name_H-M   'P 1'
#
loop_
_entity.id
_entity.type
_entity.pdbx_description
1 polymer ?
#
loop_
_entity_poly.entity_id
_entity_poly.type
_entity_poly.pdbx_seq_one_letter_code
_entity_poly.pdbx_strand_id
1 'polypeptide(L)'
;MFIDSAFSLVEGVVTGLVDKFQWNRSRTLLAVCVAGFAAGLIFVTKAGLYWLDIVDYFTNNFNLIVIGIIECLLVGWIYGAEKIRTYFNETGTIKFGKWWDIMIRFVTPLALLGISVMWIIQNIRENYEGYETIHLVLGGWLVVAITIILGFALMFLRSRQAAVEEKTGMGVDA
;
A
#
# COMPACT_ATOMS: atom_id res chain seq x y z
N MET A 1 9.21 -20.12 -0.59
CA MET A 1 9.09 -18.93 0.28
C MET A 1 9.20 -17.63 -0.48
N PHE A 2 10.32 -17.29 -1.14
CA PHE A 2 10.44 -16.02 -1.89
C PHE A 2 9.50 -15.91 -3.10
N ILE A 3 9.26 -17.04 -3.79
CA ILE A 3 8.36 -17.09 -4.95
C ILE A 3 6.91 -16.90 -4.49
N ASP A 4 6.54 -17.52 -3.37
CA ASP A 4 5.17 -17.46 -2.83
C ASP A 4 4.80 -16.04 -2.38
N SER A 5 5.73 -15.33 -1.73
CA SER A 5 5.53 -13.93 -1.34
C SER A 5 5.41 -13.00 -2.56
N ALA A 6 6.26 -13.20 -3.57
CA ALA A 6 6.19 -12.41 -4.81
C ALA A 6 4.86 -12.64 -5.54
N PHE A 7 4.38 -13.90 -5.58
CA PHE A 7 3.08 -14.23 -6.15
C PHE A 7 1.93 -13.54 -5.39
N SER A 8 1.96 -13.54 -4.06
CA SER A 8 0.96 -12.86 -3.23
C SER A 8 0.89 -11.35 -3.50
N LEU A 9 2.04 -10.69 -3.68
CA LEU A 9 2.10 -9.26 -3.98
C LEU A 9 1.51 -8.96 -5.36
N VAL A 10 1.91 -9.72 -6.38
CA VAL A 10 1.39 -9.56 -7.75
C VAL A 10 -0.11 -9.82 -7.79
N GLU A 11 -0.58 -10.87 -7.14
CA GLU A 11 -2.02 -11.21 -7.08
C GLU A 11 -2.83 -10.11 -6.41
N GLY A 12 -2.32 -9.49 -5.33
CA GLY A 12 -2.97 -8.35 -4.68
C GLY A 12 -3.13 -7.15 -5.62
N VAL A 13 -2.08 -6.81 -6.38
CA VAL A 13 -2.13 -5.72 -7.37
C VAL A 13 -3.10 -6.05 -8.52
N VAL A 14 -3.03 -7.26 -9.06
CA VAL A 14 -3.90 -7.70 -10.16
C VAL A 14 -5.35 -7.70 -9.72
N THR A 15 -5.66 -8.21 -8.52
CA THR A 15 -7.01 -8.23 -7.96
C THR A 15 -7.55 -6.82 -7.80
N GLY A 16 -6.78 -5.90 -7.20
CA GLY A 16 -7.19 -4.49 -7.07
C GLY A 16 -7.49 -3.81 -8.41
N LEU A 17 -6.68 -4.07 -9.44
CA LEU A 17 -6.92 -3.53 -10.79
C LEU A 17 -8.13 -4.17 -11.48
N VAL A 18 -8.30 -5.49 -11.36
CA VAL A 18 -9.44 -6.22 -11.93
C VAL A 18 -10.74 -5.78 -11.26
N ASP A 19 -10.76 -5.64 -9.94
CA ASP A 19 -11.92 -5.18 -9.19
C ASP A 19 -12.29 -3.75 -9.61
N LYS A 20 -11.32 -2.85 -9.67
CA LYS A 20 -11.56 -1.43 -10.00
C LYS A 20 -11.97 -1.20 -11.48
N PHE A 21 -11.33 -1.87 -12.43
CA PHE A 21 -11.53 -1.63 -13.86
C PHE A 21 -12.38 -2.69 -14.58
N GLN A 22 -12.71 -3.79 -13.91
CA GLN A 22 -13.44 -4.93 -14.46
C GLN A 22 -12.77 -5.48 -15.74
N TRP A 23 -11.44 -5.48 -15.75
CA TRP A 23 -10.63 -6.01 -16.85
C TRP A 23 -10.47 -7.53 -16.76
N ASN A 24 -10.12 -8.16 -17.88
CA ASN A 24 -9.86 -9.59 -17.89
C ASN A 24 -8.59 -9.91 -17.10
N ARG A 25 -8.73 -10.73 -16.04
CA ARG A 25 -7.65 -11.11 -15.12
C ARG A 25 -6.37 -11.59 -15.82
N SER A 26 -6.49 -12.45 -16.84
CA SER A 26 -5.32 -12.99 -17.54
C SER A 26 -4.54 -11.91 -18.31
N ARG A 27 -5.24 -10.93 -18.89
CA ARG A 27 -4.61 -9.81 -19.59
C ARG A 27 -3.96 -8.83 -18.62
N THR A 28 -4.65 -8.53 -17.51
CA THR A 28 -4.11 -7.66 -16.45
C THR A 28 -2.86 -8.27 -15.82
N LEU A 29 -2.88 -9.57 -15.51
CA LEU A 29 -1.72 -10.28 -14.97
C LEU A 29 -0.51 -10.18 -15.90
N LEU A 30 -0.70 -10.47 -17.20
CA LEU A 30 0.38 -10.37 -18.17
C LEU A 30 0.93 -8.94 -18.26
N ALA A 31 0.06 -7.93 -18.26
CA ALA A 31 0.48 -6.53 -18.27
C ALA A 31 1.29 -6.15 -17.02
N VAL A 32 0.84 -6.55 -15.82
CA VAL A 32 1.57 -6.30 -14.56
C VAL A 32 2.93 -6.99 -14.56
N CYS A 33 3.01 -8.25 -14.99
CA CYS A 33 4.28 -8.98 -15.06
C CYS A 33 5.26 -8.35 -16.06
N VAL A 34 4.79 -7.96 -17.25
CA VAL A 34 5.64 -7.32 -18.26
C VAL A 34 6.12 -5.94 -17.78
N ALA A 35 5.24 -5.14 -17.17
CA ALA A 35 5.61 -3.85 -16.60
C ALA A 35 6.61 -4.01 -15.45
N GLY A 36 6.39 -4.98 -14.55
CA GLY A 36 7.31 -5.31 -13.46
C GLY A 36 8.67 -5.78 -13.96
N PHE A 37 8.71 -6.59 -15.01
CA PHE A 37 9.97 -7.00 -15.65
C PHE A 37 10.72 -5.80 -16.25
N ALA A 38 10.03 -4.93 -16.97
CA ALA A 38 10.63 -3.73 -17.55
C ALA A 38 11.18 -2.77 -16.47
N ALA A 39 10.45 -2.55 -15.39
CA ALA A 39 10.92 -1.78 -14.24
C ALA A 39 12.12 -2.45 -13.55
N GLY A 40 12.09 -3.78 -13.44
CA GLY A 40 13.15 -4.60 -12.87
C GLY A 40 14.50 -4.47 -13.58
N LEU A 41 14.50 -4.21 -14.89
CA LEU A 41 15.75 -4.05 -15.67
C LEU A 41 16.64 -2.91 -15.17
N ILE A 42 16.07 -1.87 -14.57
CA ILE A 42 16.83 -0.74 -14.00
C ILE A 42 17.74 -1.22 -12.86
N PHE A 43 17.26 -2.19 -12.06
CA PHE A 43 17.97 -2.74 -10.91
C PHE A 43 19.04 -3.78 -11.26
N VAL A 44 19.11 -4.24 -12.51
CA VAL A 44 20.14 -5.20 -12.97
C VAL A 44 21.43 -4.50 -13.44
N THR A 45 21.45 -3.16 -13.44
CA THR A 45 22.62 -2.36 -13.84
C THR A 45 23.73 -2.36 -12.77
N LYS A 46 24.94 -1.91 -13.12
CA LYS A 46 26.12 -1.88 -12.21
C LYS A 46 25.89 -1.09 -10.92
N ALA A 47 24.97 -0.12 -10.93
CA ALA A 47 24.57 0.66 -9.75
C ALA A 47 23.20 0.23 -9.20
N GLY A 48 22.67 -0.91 -9.64
CA GLY A 48 21.31 -1.36 -9.36
C GLY A 48 21.08 -1.73 -7.89
N LEU A 49 22.08 -2.30 -7.20
CA LEU A 49 21.99 -2.59 -5.77
C LEU A 49 21.84 -1.31 -4.94
N TYR A 50 22.61 -0.27 -5.24
CA TYR A 50 22.47 1.04 -4.58
C TYR A 50 21.08 1.64 -4.76
N TRP A 51 20.51 1.54 -5.97
CA TRP A 51 19.14 1.98 -6.23
C TRP A 51 18.10 1.13 -5.49
N LEU A 52 18.31 -0.18 -5.43
CA LEU A 52 17.43 -1.10 -4.72
C LEU A 52 17.41 -0.77 -3.23
N ASP A 53 18.55 -0.55 -2.60
CA ASP A 53 18.66 -0.23 -1.17
C ASP A 53 17.98 1.10 -0.84
N ILE A 54 18.16 2.13 -1.66
CA ILE A 54 17.48 3.43 -1.48
C ILE A 54 15.96 3.28 -1.62
N VAL A 55 15.49 2.56 -2.66
CA VAL A 55 14.05 2.35 -2.91
C VAL A 55 13.41 1.56 -1.77
N ASP A 56 14.06 0.49 -1.31
CA ASP A 56 13.55 -0.35 -0.22
C ASP A 56 13.48 0.45 1.09
N TYR A 57 14.54 1.19 1.42
CA TYR A 57 14.59 2.03 2.60
C TYR A 57 13.46 3.08 2.61
N PHE A 58 13.28 3.84 1.52
CA PHE A 58 12.24 4.87 1.46
C PHE A 58 10.83 4.26 1.43
N THR A 59 10.62 3.17 0.70
CA THR A 59 9.30 2.53 0.59
C THR A 59 8.84 1.97 1.94
N ASN A 60 9.74 1.28 2.66
CA ASN A 60 9.39 0.64 3.92
C ASN A 60 9.26 1.65 5.08
N ASN A 61 10.14 2.66 5.14
CA ASN A 61 10.14 3.60 6.27
C ASN A 61 9.20 4.79 6.09
N PHE A 62 8.90 5.21 4.86
CA PHE A 62 7.95 6.29 4.63
C PHE A 62 6.62 5.77 4.10
N ASN A 63 6.63 5.12 2.93
CA ASN A 63 5.39 4.85 2.20
C ASN A 63 4.48 3.87 2.98
N LEU A 64 5.01 2.73 3.42
CA LEU A 64 4.24 1.74 4.19
C LEU A 64 3.72 2.31 5.51
N ILE A 65 4.52 3.09 6.24
CA ILE A 65 4.12 3.66 7.52
C ILE A 65 3.00 4.69 7.32
N VAL A 66 3.14 5.59 6.34
CA VAL A 66 2.13 6.62 6.04
C VAL A 66 0.81 5.98 5.61
N ILE A 67 0.86 5.01 4.69
CA ILE A 67 -0.33 4.27 4.25
C ILE A 67 -0.98 3.56 5.44
N GLY A 68 -0.20 2.86 6.27
CA GLY A 68 -0.71 2.13 7.43
C GLY A 68 -1.39 3.05 8.46
N ILE A 69 -0.85 4.24 8.71
CA ILE A 69 -1.50 5.23 9.60
C ILE A 69 -2.83 5.70 9.02
N ILE A 70 -2.87 6.02 7.72
CA ILE A 70 -4.10 6.44 7.04
C ILE A 70 -5.14 5.32 7.09
N GLU A 71 -4.76 4.09 6.77
CA GLU A 71 -5.64 2.92 6.85
C GLU A 71 -6.19 2.72 8.26
N CYS A 72 -5.36 2.83 9.30
CA CYS A 72 -5.81 2.73 10.68
C CYS A 72 -6.80 3.85 11.07
N LEU A 73 -6.60 5.07 10.59
CA LEU A 73 -7.53 6.19 10.82
C LEU A 73 -8.86 5.96 10.08
N LEU A 74 -8.80 5.55 8.81
CA LEU A 74 -9.98 5.24 8.01
C LEU A 74 -10.80 4.10 8.64
N VAL A 75 -10.16 2.96 8.91
CA VAL A 75 -10.82 1.76 9.43
C VAL A 75 -11.24 1.96 10.89
N GLY A 76 -10.35 2.50 11.72
CA GLY A 76 -10.56 2.61 13.16
C GLY A 76 -11.58 3.68 13.56
N TRP A 77 -11.58 4.83 12.88
CA TRP A 77 -12.34 6.01 13.31
C TRP A 77 -13.43 6.44 12.33
N ILE A 78 -13.21 6.33 11.01
CA ILE A 78 -14.19 6.79 10.01
C ILE A 78 -15.22 5.70 9.69
N TYR A 79 -14.79 4.51 9.26
CA TYR A 79 -15.68 3.37 9.02
C TYR A 79 -16.19 2.74 10.33
N GLY A 80 -15.37 2.84 11.39
CA GLY A 80 -15.66 2.32 12.72
C GLY A 80 -15.31 0.84 12.82
N ALA A 81 -14.27 0.52 13.59
CA ALA A 81 -13.80 -0.86 13.80
C ALA A 81 -14.93 -1.79 14.30
N GLU A 82 -15.81 -1.29 15.16
CA GLU A 82 -16.93 -2.08 15.68
C GLU A 82 -17.90 -2.58 14.60
N LYS A 83 -18.15 -1.78 13.56
CA LYS A 83 -19.03 -2.16 12.44
C LYS A 83 -18.40 -3.30 11.63
N ILE A 84 -17.11 -3.21 11.38
CA ILE A 84 -16.35 -4.23 10.65
C ILE A 84 -16.27 -5.53 11.46
N ARG A 85 -16.00 -5.43 12.77
CA ARG A 85 -16.00 -6.59 13.67
C ARG A 85 -17.36 -7.29 13.69
N THR A 86 -18.45 -6.52 13.72
CA THR A 86 -19.81 -7.09 13.72
C THR A 86 -20.10 -7.81 12.41
N TYR A 87 -19.75 -7.20 11.28
CA TYR A 87 -19.84 -7.84 9.95
C TYR A 87 -19.04 -9.16 9.87
N PHE A 88 -17.82 -9.18 10.39
CA PHE A 88 -17.01 -10.41 10.45
C PHE A 88 -17.59 -11.46 11.41
N ASN A 89 -18.22 -11.06 12.51
CA ASN A 89 -18.86 -11.99 13.45
C ASN A 89 -20.16 -12.58 12.92
N GLU A 90 -20.82 -11.91 11.97
CA GLU A 90 -22.03 -12.40 11.29
C GLU A 90 -21.70 -13.38 10.16
N THR A 91 -20.60 -13.13 9.45
CA THR A 91 -20.16 -13.94 8.29
C THR A 91 -19.15 -15.03 8.66
N GLY A 92 -18.41 -14.87 9.75
CA GLY A 92 -17.29 -15.71 10.14
C GLY A 92 -17.63 -16.81 11.14
N THR A 93 -16.91 -17.92 11.06
CA THR A 93 -16.96 -19.03 12.03
C THR A 93 -16.23 -18.70 13.35
N ILE A 94 -15.31 -17.72 13.32
CA ILE A 94 -14.53 -17.26 14.48
C ILE A 94 -15.06 -15.89 14.91
N LYS A 95 -15.39 -15.75 16.20
CA LYS A 95 -15.89 -14.49 16.76
C LYS A 95 -14.75 -13.64 17.31
N PHE A 96 -14.62 -12.42 16.80
CA PHE A 96 -13.69 -11.40 17.27
C PHE A 96 -14.29 -10.60 18.42
N GLY A 97 -13.51 -10.47 19.50
CA GLY A 97 -13.89 -9.72 20.70
C GLY A 97 -13.56 -8.23 20.61
N LYS A 98 -13.95 -7.46 21.63
CA LYS A 98 -13.66 -6.00 21.72
C LYS A 98 -12.16 -5.66 21.72
N TRP A 99 -11.29 -6.63 22.02
CA TRP A 99 -9.84 -6.45 21.97
C TRP A 99 -9.35 -6.09 20.56
N TRP A 100 -10.00 -6.62 19.52
CA TRP A 100 -9.65 -6.35 18.12
C TRP A 100 -9.91 -4.88 17.75
N ASP A 101 -11.02 -4.31 18.23
CA ASP A 101 -11.34 -2.89 18.02
C ASP A 101 -10.28 -1.99 18.67
N ILE A 102 -9.83 -2.34 19.88
CA ILE A 102 -8.76 -1.60 20.59
C ILE A 102 -7.44 -1.72 19.84
N MET A 103 -7.15 -2.90 19.28
CA MET A 103 -5.91 -3.10 18.52
C MET A 103 -5.84 -2.20 17.29
N ILE A 104 -6.87 -2.19 16.45
CA ILE A 104 -6.89 -1.37 15.24
C ILE A 104 -6.96 0.12 15.56
N ARG A 105 -7.74 0.49 16.58
CA ARG A 105 -7.97 1.91 16.89
C ARG A 105 -6.80 2.58 17.61
N PHE A 106 -6.05 1.82 18.41
CA PHE A 106 -5.02 2.38 19.30
C PHE A 106 -3.67 1.68 19.19
N VAL A 107 -3.62 0.34 19.26
CA VAL A 107 -2.33 -0.39 19.34
C VAL A 107 -1.55 -0.28 18.04
N THR A 108 -2.16 -0.59 16.90
CA THR A 108 -1.53 -0.53 15.58
C THR A 108 -1.06 0.88 15.21
N PRO A 109 -1.90 1.94 15.29
CA PRO A 109 -1.44 3.29 14.97
C PRO A 109 -0.35 3.76 15.95
N LEU A 110 -0.41 3.41 17.24
CA LEU A 110 0.63 3.75 18.20
C LEU A 110 1.96 3.03 17.90
N ALA A 111 1.91 1.76 17.51
CA ALA A 111 3.10 1.01 17.10
C ALA A 111 3.74 1.62 15.84
N LEU A 112 2.93 1.97 14.83
CA LEU A 112 3.41 2.65 13.63
C LEU A 112 4.02 4.02 13.94
N LEU A 113 3.40 4.79 14.84
CA LEU A 113 3.97 6.05 15.34
C LEU A 113 5.28 5.84 16.12
N GLY A 114 5.37 4.76 16.91
CA GLY A 114 6.61 4.42 17.61
C GLY A 114 7.75 4.11 16.64
N ILE A 115 7.48 3.33 15.59
CA ILE A 115 8.46 3.01 14.55
C ILE A 115 8.87 4.29 13.80
N SER A 116 7.93 5.17 13.45
CA SER A 116 8.26 6.43 12.75
C SER A 116 9.13 7.36 13.59
N VAL A 117 8.90 7.45 14.90
CA VAL A 117 9.75 8.23 15.82
C VAL A 117 11.15 7.63 15.92
N MET A 118 11.28 6.30 16.02
CA MET A 118 12.59 5.64 16.01
C MET A 118 13.35 5.91 14.71
N TRP A 119 12.65 5.86 13.58
CA TRP A 119 13.21 6.19 12.27
C TRP A 119 13.71 7.65 12.22
N ILE A 120 12.93 8.63 12.70
CA ILE A 120 13.35 10.04 12.77
C ILE A 120 14.61 10.19 13.62
N ILE A 121 14.67 9.54 14.78
CA ILE A 121 15.82 9.60 15.67
C ILE A 121 17.06 9.01 14.99
N GLN A 122 16.91 7.89 14.29
CA GLN A 122 18.01 7.26 13.55
C GLN A 122 18.51 8.16 12.42
N ASN A 123 17.60 8.73 11.63
CA ASN A 123 17.92 9.62 10.52
C ASN A 123 18.59 10.94 10.96
N ILE A 124 18.35 11.40 12.20
CA ILE A 124 19.03 12.58 12.77
C ILE A 124 20.43 12.22 13.28
N ARG A 125 20.65 10.99 13.76
CA ARG A 125 21.92 10.56 14.38
C ARG A 125 22.95 10.08 13.37
N GLU A 126 22.51 9.40 12.31
CA GLU A 126 23.35 8.88 11.24
C GLU A 126 22.65 9.14 9.91
N ASN A 127 23.30 9.87 8.98
CA ASN A 127 22.83 9.91 7.60
C ASN A 127 22.93 8.49 7.03
N TYR A 128 21.84 8.00 6.43
CA TYR A 128 21.78 6.65 5.87
C TYR A 128 23.02 6.36 5.00
N GLU A 129 23.87 5.47 5.51
CA GLU A 129 25.15 5.02 4.93
C GLU A 129 26.13 6.12 4.48
N GLY A 130 26.01 7.36 4.95
CA GLY A 130 26.93 8.45 4.58
C GLY A 130 26.87 8.87 3.10
N TYR A 131 25.80 8.53 2.38
CA TYR A 131 25.59 9.01 1.00
C TYR A 131 25.42 10.53 0.94
N GLU A 132 25.89 11.17 -0.14
CA GLU A 132 25.59 12.57 -0.40
C GLU A 132 24.06 12.78 -0.41
N THR A 133 23.60 13.74 0.39
CA THR A 133 22.20 14.09 0.63
C THR A 133 21.40 14.24 -0.67
N ILE A 134 22.06 14.61 -1.77
CA ILE A 134 21.41 14.82 -3.06
C ILE A 134 20.93 13.52 -3.70
N HIS A 135 21.61 12.38 -3.51
CA HIS A 135 21.20 11.09 -4.08
C HIS A 135 20.03 10.49 -3.31
N LEU A 136 20.07 10.60 -1.98
CA LEU A 136 18.98 10.20 -1.07
C LEU A 136 17.73 11.05 -1.31
N VAL A 137 17.89 12.38 -1.44
CA VAL A 137 16.75 13.28 -1.63
C VAL A 137 16.17 13.12 -3.04
N LEU A 138 17.00 13.05 -4.09
CA LEU A 138 16.52 13.04 -5.46
C LEU A 138 15.99 11.67 -5.89
N GLY A 139 16.59 10.58 -5.43
CA GLY A 139 16.11 9.21 -5.69
C GLY A 139 14.94 8.82 -4.78
N GLY A 140 15.06 9.04 -3.47
CA GLY A 140 14.06 8.64 -2.47
C GLY A 140 12.74 9.39 -2.59
N TRP A 141 12.78 10.74 -2.68
CA TRP A 141 11.55 11.51 -2.85
C TRP A 141 10.90 11.32 -4.21
N LEU A 142 11.67 11.00 -5.25
CA LEU A 142 11.11 10.67 -6.56
C LEU A 142 10.30 9.37 -6.48
N VAL A 143 10.77 8.35 -5.77
CA VAL A 143 10.03 7.09 -5.57
C VAL A 143 8.75 7.33 -4.77
N VAL A 144 8.82 8.12 -3.69
CA VAL A 144 7.65 8.51 -2.90
C VAL A 144 6.64 9.30 -3.75
N ALA A 145 7.13 10.27 -4.54
CA ALA A 145 6.28 11.05 -5.43
C ALA A 145 5.63 10.16 -6.51
N ILE A 146 6.38 9.26 -7.16
CA ILE A 146 5.85 8.35 -8.18
C ILE A 146 4.76 7.45 -7.58
N THR A 147 4.99 6.88 -6.40
CA THR A 147 4.01 5.97 -5.77
C THR A 147 2.73 6.69 -5.37
N ILE A 148 2.83 7.88 -4.78
CA ILE A 148 1.66 8.71 -4.44
C ILE A 148 0.94 9.18 -5.71
N ILE A 149 1.67 9.69 -6.70
CA ILE A 149 1.09 10.16 -7.97
C ILE A 149 0.40 9.00 -8.69
N LEU A 150 1.01 7.81 -8.74
CA LEU A 150 0.39 6.63 -9.34
C LEU A 150 -0.87 6.21 -8.58
N GLY A 151 -0.85 6.22 -7.24
CA GLY A 151 -2.02 5.94 -6.42
C GLY A 151 -3.17 6.93 -6.67
N PHE A 152 -2.88 8.22 -6.67
CA PHE A 152 -3.86 9.26 -7.00
C PHE A 152 -4.32 9.19 -8.46
N ALA A 153 -3.42 8.97 -9.42
CA ALA A 153 -3.76 8.82 -10.82
C ALA A 153 -4.69 7.61 -11.02
N LEU A 154 -4.38 6.48 -10.38
CA LEU A 154 -5.26 5.32 -10.36
C LEU A 154 -6.60 5.68 -9.73
N MET A 155 -6.66 6.44 -8.64
CA MET A 155 -7.92 6.91 -8.05
C MET A 155 -8.74 7.79 -9.02
N PHE A 156 -8.09 8.74 -9.71
CA PHE A 156 -8.72 9.66 -10.67
C PHE A 156 -9.17 8.97 -11.97
N LEU A 157 -8.49 7.90 -12.39
CA LEU A 157 -8.94 7.07 -13.50
C LEU A 157 -10.28 6.43 -13.13
N ARG A 158 -11.35 6.84 -13.82
CA ARG A 158 -12.74 6.41 -13.57
C ARG A 158 -12.82 4.88 -13.48
N SER A 159 -13.23 4.37 -12.31
CA SER A 159 -13.54 2.96 -12.16
C SER A 159 -14.72 2.62 -13.08
N ARG A 160 -14.63 1.48 -13.76
CA ARG A 160 -15.81 0.99 -14.50
C ARG A 160 -16.92 0.59 -13.55
N GLN A 161 -16.62 0.28 -12.30
CA GLN A 161 -17.61 0.07 -11.24
C GLN A 161 -18.50 1.31 -11.03
N ALA A 162 -17.93 2.51 -10.87
CA ALA A 162 -18.73 3.73 -10.73
C ALA A 162 -19.60 4.01 -11.96
N ALA A 163 -19.11 3.68 -13.16
CA ALA A 163 -19.87 3.82 -14.41
C ALA A 163 -20.95 2.73 -14.61
N VAL A 164 -20.83 1.59 -13.93
CA VAL A 164 -21.83 0.51 -13.93
C VAL A 164 -22.90 0.80 -12.87
N GLU A 165 -22.52 1.21 -11.66
CA GLU A 165 -23.43 1.59 -10.57
C GLU A 165 -24.34 2.78 -10.97
N GLU A 166 -23.77 3.79 -11.64
CA GLU A 166 -24.51 4.91 -12.22
C GLU A 166 -25.48 4.49 -13.34
N LYS A 167 -25.18 3.41 -14.09
CA LYS A 167 -26.04 2.90 -15.16
C LYS A 167 -27.10 1.90 -14.70
N THR A 168 -26.87 1.21 -13.59
CA THR A 168 -27.79 0.21 -13.03
C THR A 168 -28.84 0.82 -12.09
N GLY A 169 -28.71 2.12 -11.76
CA GLY A 169 -29.73 2.84 -10.99
C GLY A 169 -29.90 2.35 -9.55
N MET A 170 -28.99 1.52 -9.04
CA MET A 170 -28.97 1.13 -7.63
C MET A 170 -28.20 2.17 -6.83
N GLY A 171 -28.80 3.35 -6.72
CA GLY A 171 -28.44 4.39 -5.76
C GLY A 171 -29.62 4.68 -4.86
N VAL A 172 -30.15 3.65 -4.18
CA VAL A 172 -31.27 3.67 -3.22
C VAL A 172 -31.07 2.33 -2.45
N ASP A 173 -30.63 2.21 -1.19
CA ASP A 173 -30.88 2.96 0.03
C ASP A 173 -29.78 2.72 1.10
N ALA A 174 -29.68 3.69 2.01
CA ALA A 174 -29.03 3.59 3.32
C ALA A 174 -29.80 2.70 4.31
#